data_AF-A0A437A038-F1
#
_entry.id   AF-A0A437A038-F1
#
_cell.length_a   1.000
_cell.length_b   1.000
_cell.length_c   1.000
_cell.angle_alpha   90.00
_cell.angle_beta   90.00
_cell.angle_gamma   90.00
#
_symmetry.space_group_name_H-M   'P 1'
#
loop_
_entity.id
_entity.type
_entity.pdbx_description
1 polymer ?
#
loop_
_entity_poly.entity_id
_entity_poly.type
_entity_poly.pdbx_seq_one_letter_code
_entity_poly.pdbx_strand_id
1 'polypeptide(L)'
;MSFGRPPGQLTFNPTPPERGSFPLDHDGECQPVMKDYLACLKKVRGNNDPECRMIAKAYLKCRMDHNLMARDSFQNLGFQDEKDKADTSSEK
;
A
#
# COMPACT_ATOMS: atom_id res chain seq x y z
N MET A 1 -36.17 -42.79 -2.88
CA MET A 1 -35.99 -41.84 -1.76
C MET A 1 -34.90 -40.85 -2.11
N SER A 2 -35.09 -39.60 -1.70
CA SER A 2 -34.39 -38.36 -2.09
C SER A 2 -32.86 -38.39 -1.97
N PHE A 3 -32.16 -38.03 -3.06
CA PHE A 3 -30.77 -37.58 -3.04
C PHE A 3 -30.77 -36.07 -2.82
N GLY A 4 -30.29 -35.58 -1.67
CA GLY A 4 -30.21 -34.14 -1.45
C GLY A 4 -29.70 -33.70 -0.08
N ARG A 5 -28.54 -33.03 -0.10
CA ARG A 5 -27.85 -32.23 0.93
C ARG A 5 -26.77 -32.95 1.77
N PRO A 6 -25.47 -32.62 1.55
CA PRO A 6 -24.45 -32.85 2.56
C PRO A 6 -24.60 -31.79 3.68
N PRO A 7 -24.58 -32.18 4.97
CA PRO A 7 -24.59 -31.23 6.06
C PRO A 7 -23.16 -30.79 6.41
N GLY A 8 -22.98 -29.50 6.63
CA GLY A 8 -21.86 -29.00 7.46
C GLY A 8 -20.77 -28.26 6.71
N GLN A 9 -21.14 -27.27 5.90
CA GLN A 9 -20.26 -26.17 5.56
C GLN A 9 -19.82 -25.49 6.87
N LEU A 10 -18.62 -25.83 7.37
CA LEU A 10 -17.98 -25.15 8.48
C LEU A 10 -17.77 -23.70 8.04
N THR A 11 -18.69 -22.85 8.45
CA THR A 11 -18.55 -21.39 8.44
C THR A 11 -17.46 -21.07 9.44
N PHE A 12 -16.21 -21.18 9.00
CA PHE A 12 -15.07 -20.63 9.70
C PHE A 12 -15.20 -19.12 9.56
N ASN A 13 -15.94 -18.50 10.47
CA ASN A 13 -15.80 -17.07 10.72
C ASN A 13 -14.49 -16.94 11.50
N PRO A 14 -13.36 -16.58 10.87
CA PRO A 14 -12.14 -16.34 11.62
C PRO A 14 -12.44 -15.25 12.63
N THR A 15 -12.43 -15.61 13.92
CA THR A 15 -12.46 -14.65 15.02
C THR A 15 -11.26 -13.72 14.83
N PRO A 16 -11.47 -12.41 14.59
CA PRO A 16 -10.38 -11.46 14.47
C PRO A 16 -9.74 -11.30 15.85
N PRO A 17 -8.50 -11.78 16.00
CA PRO A 17 -7.39 -10.85 16.08
C PRO A 17 -6.18 -11.25 15.22
N GLU A 18 -6.28 -12.37 14.48
CA GLU A 18 -5.17 -12.99 13.72
C GLU A 18 -5.22 -12.70 12.21
N ARG A 19 -6.10 -11.79 11.76
CA ARG A 19 -5.88 -11.06 10.50
C ARG A 19 -5.37 -9.66 10.82
N GLY A 20 -4.44 -9.59 11.77
CA GLY A 20 -3.68 -8.39 12.06
C GLY A 20 -3.24 -7.74 10.76
N SER A 21 -3.47 -6.43 10.68
CA SER A 21 -2.72 -5.55 9.80
C SER A 21 -1.31 -6.10 9.71
N PHE A 22 -0.92 -6.50 8.49
CA PHE A 22 0.36 -7.11 8.17
C PHE A 22 1.44 -6.60 9.14
N PRO A 23 2.28 -7.44 9.77
CA PRO A 23 3.26 -7.03 10.77
C PRO A 23 4.27 -5.91 10.34
N LEU A 24 4.12 -5.33 9.14
CA LEU A 24 4.72 -4.08 8.66
C LEU A 24 3.93 -2.80 9.03
N ASP A 25 2.72 -2.86 9.57
CA ASP A 25 1.99 -1.66 10.03
C ASP A 25 2.06 -1.62 11.56
N HIS A 26 3.24 -1.23 12.06
CA HIS A 26 3.59 -1.32 13.47
C HIS A 26 2.65 -0.49 14.37
N ASP A 27 2.19 0.68 13.92
CA ASP A 27 1.22 1.51 14.67
C ASP A 27 0.36 2.41 13.75
N GLY A 28 0.39 2.17 12.42
CA GLY A 28 -0.30 3.03 11.47
C GLY A 28 0.29 4.45 11.33
N GLU A 29 1.58 4.62 11.59
CA GLU A 29 2.32 5.90 11.50
C GLU A 29 2.12 6.62 10.14
N CYS A 30 2.08 5.86 9.04
CA CYS A 30 1.90 6.38 7.68
C CYS A 30 0.43 6.36 7.19
N GLN A 31 -0.51 5.96 8.06
CA GLN A 31 -1.93 5.91 7.74
C GLN A 31 -2.56 7.27 7.35
N PRO A 32 -2.18 8.45 7.90
CA PRO A 32 -2.76 9.71 7.45
C PRO A 32 -2.48 9.98 5.97
N VAL A 33 -1.23 9.80 5.53
CA VAL A 33 -0.82 9.99 4.13
C VAL A 33 -1.49 8.98 3.20
N MET A 34 -1.70 7.75 3.68
CA MET A 34 -2.47 6.73 2.96
C MET A 34 -3.92 7.18 2.70
N LYS A 35 -4.58 7.77 3.70
CA LYS A 35 -5.95 8.26 3.57
C LYS A 35 -6.04 9.39 2.55
N ASP A 36 -5.07 10.30 2.54
CA ASP A 36 -5.00 11.38 1.55
C ASP A 36 -4.79 10.85 0.13
N TYR A 37 -3.92 9.84 -0.03
CA TYR A 37 -3.72 9.19 -1.33
C TYR A 37 -5.01 8.54 -1.84
N LEU A 38 -5.70 7.78 -0.98
CA LEU A 38 -6.98 7.16 -1.34
C LEU A 38 -8.07 8.19 -1.62
N ALA A 39 -8.10 9.31 -0.89
CA ALA A 39 -9.00 10.41 -1.15
C ALA A 39 -8.70 11.06 -2.51
N CYS A 40 -7.43 11.23 -2.86
CA CYS A 40 -7.01 11.74 -4.16
C CYS A 40 -7.45 10.81 -5.29
N LEU A 41 -7.16 9.51 -5.21
CA LEU A 41 -7.60 8.52 -6.19
C LEU A 41 -9.11 8.52 -6.42
N LYS A 42 -9.89 8.66 -5.33
CA LYS A 42 -11.36 8.78 -5.42
C LYS A 42 -11.79 10.06 -6.14
N LYS A 43 -11.14 11.20 -5.89
CA LYS A 43 -11.43 12.48 -6.56
C LYS A 43 -11.19 12.38 -8.06
N VAL A 44 -10.05 11.81 -8.46
CA VAL A 44 -9.64 11.71 -9.87
C VAL A 44 -10.26 10.50 -10.60
N ARG A 45 -11.17 9.76 -9.95
CA ARG A 45 -11.83 8.55 -10.48
C ARG A 45 -10.84 7.48 -10.97
N GLY A 46 -9.71 7.34 -10.28
CA GLY A 46 -8.65 6.39 -10.65
C GLY A 46 -7.79 6.82 -11.85
N ASN A 47 -7.92 8.07 -12.32
CA ASN A 47 -6.97 8.63 -13.28
C ASN A 47 -5.59 8.84 -12.64
N ASN A 48 -4.54 8.74 -13.46
CA ASN A 48 -3.16 8.90 -13.01
C ASN A 48 -2.78 10.39 -12.92
N ASP A 49 -3.38 11.08 -11.95
CA ASP A 49 -3.14 12.51 -11.74
C ASP A 49 -1.77 12.75 -11.05
N PRO A 50 -0.96 13.72 -11.51
CA PRO A 50 0.30 14.05 -10.87
C PRO A 50 0.15 14.41 -9.39
N GLU A 51 -0.97 15.00 -8.97
CA GLU A 51 -1.24 15.34 -7.57
C GLU A 51 -1.26 14.07 -6.70
N CYS A 52 -1.96 13.02 -7.15
CA CYS A 52 -2.03 11.75 -6.41
C CYS A 52 -0.68 11.01 -6.40
N ARG A 53 0.10 11.17 -7.47
CA ARG A 53 1.46 10.61 -7.56
C ARG A 53 2.39 11.23 -6.51
N MET A 54 2.30 12.54 -6.28
CA MET A 54 3.09 13.21 -5.24
C MET A 54 2.74 12.69 -3.84
N ILE A 55 1.45 12.45 -3.57
CA ILE A 55 1.00 11.90 -2.28
C ILE A 55 1.47 10.44 -2.13
N ALA A 56 1.42 9.64 -3.20
CA ALA A 56 1.91 8.27 -3.19
C ALA A 56 3.43 8.20 -2.91
N LYS A 57 4.22 9.12 -3.47
CA LYS A 57 5.66 9.25 -3.20
C LYS A 57 5.92 9.52 -1.72
N ALA A 58 5.17 10.45 -1.11
CA ALA A 58 5.27 10.77 0.31
C ALA A 58 4.88 9.56 1.19
N TYR A 59 3.84 8.82 0.81
CA TYR A 59 3.42 7.61 1.52
C TYR A 59 4.51 6.54 1.54
N LEU A 60 5.11 6.25 0.38
CA LEU A 60 6.19 5.26 0.28
C LEU A 60 7.45 5.72 1.02
N LYS A 61 7.76 7.02 0.98
CA LYS A 61 8.86 7.59 1.77
C LYS A 61 8.66 7.35 3.27
N CYS A 62 7.47 7.62 3.79
CA CYS A 62 7.14 7.36 5.19
C CYS A 62 7.37 5.88 5.55
N ARG A 63 6.96 4.94 4.69
CA ARG A 63 7.21 3.51 4.96
C ARG A 63 8.69 3.15 4.97
N MET A 64 9.50 3.77 4.11
CA MET A 64 10.96 3.56 4.10
C MET A 64 11.65 4.18 5.33
N ASP A 65 11.20 5.35 5.77
CA ASP A 65 11.77 6.06 6.92
C ASP A 65 11.48 5.34 8.24
N HIS A 66 10.29 4.73 8.37
CA HIS A 66 9.89 3.94 9.54
C HIS A 66 10.32 2.46 9.45
N ASN A 67 11.20 2.10 8.50
CA ASN A 67 11.66 0.72 8.29
C ASN A 67 10.50 -0.29 8.06
N LEU A 68 9.34 0.18 7.59
CA LEU A 68 8.16 -0.62 7.25
C LEU A 68 8.26 -1.21 5.83
N MET A 69 9.28 -0.81 5.06
CA MET A 69 9.60 -1.33 3.74
C MET A 69 11.11 -1.25 3.52
N ALA A 70 11.66 -2.15 2.69
CA ALA A 70 13.03 -2.01 2.22
C ALA A 70 13.21 -0.68 1.49
N ARG A 71 14.34 -0.01 1.71
CA ARG A 71 14.70 1.21 0.99
C ARG A 71 14.96 0.84 -0.48
N ASP A 72 14.15 1.39 -1.37
CA ASP A 72 14.32 1.22 -2.82
C ASP A 72 14.26 2.60 -3.49
N SER A 73 14.75 2.67 -4.73
CA SER A 73 14.74 3.91 -5.49
C SER A 73 13.32 4.21 -5.99
N PHE A 74 12.96 5.51 -6.01
CA PHE A 74 11.67 5.94 -6.52
C PHE A 74 11.45 5.58 -8.00
N GLN A 75 12.53 5.47 -8.78
CA GLN A 75 12.47 5.03 -10.19
C GLN A 75 11.96 3.58 -10.31
N ASN A 76 12.45 2.67 -9.47
CA ASN A 76 12.01 1.27 -9.43
C ASN A 76 10.55 1.14 -8.96
N LEU A 77 10.11 2.07 -8.11
CA LEU A 77 8.74 2.15 -7.61
C LEU A 77 7.76 2.80 -8.62
N GLY A 78 8.22 3.13 -9.84
CA GLY A 78 7.37 3.69 -10.90
C GLY A 78 7.16 5.21 -10.79
N PHE A 79 7.95 5.90 -9.97
CA PHE A 79 8.05 7.36 -9.92
C PHE A 79 9.23 7.81 -10.76
N GLN A 80 9.06 7.74 -12.07
CA GLN A 80 9.97 8.38 -13.01
C GLN A 80 9.53 9.84 -13.14
N ASP A 81 9.98 10.67 -12.20
CA ASP A 81 9.91 12.11 -12.37
C ASP A 81 10.86 12.47 -13.53
N GLU A 82 10.35 13.09 -14.60
CA GLU A 82 11.16 13.52 -15.76
C GLU A 82 12.28 14.52 -15.42
N LYS A 83 12.38 14.93 -14.14
CA LYS A 83 13.39 15.85 -13.62
C LYS A 83 14.54 15.19 -12.86
N ASP A 84 14.50 13.89 -12.58
CA ASP A 84 15.54 13.20 -11.81
C ASP A 84 16.31 12.18 -12.65
N LYS A 85 17.11 12.70 -13.58
CA LYS A 85 18.28 12.00 -14.14
C LYS A 85 19.56 12.34 -13.34
N ALA A 86 19.42 12.87 -12.12
CA ALA A 86 20.54 13.45 -11.38
C ALA A 86 20.97 12.61 -10.16
N ASP A 87 20.09 11.79 -9.58
CA ASP A 87 20.45 10.93 -8.44
C ASP A 87 20.37 9.45 -8.83
N THR A 88 21.13 9.06 -9.84
CA THR A 88 21.53 7.66 -10.03
C THR A 88 23.04 7.65 -10.05
N SER A 89 23.63 7.02 -9.03
CA SER A 89 25.07 6.71 -8.86
C SER A 89 25.80 7.51 -7.78
N SER A 90 25.72 7.01 -6.54
CA SER A 90 26.81 7.04 -5.54
C SER A 90 26.26 6.38 -4.28
N GLU A 91 26.86 5.39 -3.64
CA GLU A 91 28.26 4.98 -3.45
C GLU A 91 28.09 3.90 -2.33
N LYS A 92 28.67 2.70 -2.28
CA LYS A 92 29.71 1.95 -2.96
C LYS A 92 29.64 0.52 -2.39
#